data_AF-A0A6B2L613-F1
#
_entry.id   AF-A0A6B2L613-F1
#
_cell.length_a   1.000
_cell.length_b   1.000
_cell.length_c   1.000
_cell.angle_alpha   90.00
_cell.angle_beta   90.00
_cell.angle_gamma   90.00
#
_symmetry.space_group_name_H-M   'P 1'
#
loop_
_entity.id
_entity.type
_entity.pdbx_description
1 polymer ?
#
loop_
_entity_poly.entity_id
_entity_poly.type
_entity_poly.pdbx_seq_one_letter_code
_entity_poly.pdbx_strand_id
1 'polypeptide(L)'
;MVISTNKTNWFEIFKGRQFVEVDGAKCQLVIDQAPWDDIHLTAYSDHGGEVVVEIQKQEDPLPNTPQVKHRTFKPHFVLIRNVVHSTPKHNYRNLLFGFMFAAIPTFNNAKSIYDHLEKPIAYGGLLKVQNKLGRDKFPLIEQYYYPSYHTMAITPSYPLVVKVGHVHSGLGKVRLTKHDDFNDLVSVLALHEDYSTAERYYEGAYDLRIQKIGDHVRVLKRTGTGQWKTNNGTALLEEVPLTPQYKLWVDEASKEFNLEICALDVIHTESGEEYILELNDTSIGLSPEHEWEDSIRIRDLALQKLIEHYQKKDEKEQEVAKLVEDVNKLNLINKVEDLERKMNALSDELTQTLESNERIRQNYSKLRNEKSVPFKKGLAVGLSFAVAISAILFAYFSQ
;
A
#
# COMPACT_ATOMS: atom_id res chain seq x y z
N MET A 1 20.48 -8.98 5.79
CA MET A 1 21.25 -8.87 4.52
C MET A 1 20.98 -7.50 3.91
N VAL A 2 22.00 -6.88 3.32
CA VAL A 2 21.89 -5.60 2.62
C VAL A 2 22.19 -5.81 1.15
N ILE A 3 21.24 -5.45 0.28
CA ILE A 3 21.42 -5.52 -1.17
C ILE A 3 21.88 -4.16 -1.65
N SER A 4 23.20 -4.02 -1.78
CA SER A 4 23.90 -2.78 -2.11
C SER A 4 25.20 -3.08 -2.82
N THR A 5 25.60 -2.21 -3.75
CA THR A 5 26.96 -2.22 -4.30
C THR A 5 27.96 -1.76 -3.23
N ASN A 6 29.25 -1.95 -3.48
CA ASN A 6 30.33 -1.56 -2.57
C ASN A 6 30.62 -0.05 -2.55
N LYS A 7 29.81 0.78 -3.25
CA LYS A 7 29.87 2.25 -3.12
C LYS A 7 29.64 2.70 -1.67
N THR A 8 28.75 2.02 -0.97
CA THR A 8 28.43 2.27 0.43
C THR A 8 28.87 1.04 1.25
N ASN A 9 29.72 1.23 2.25
CA ASN A 9 30.18 0.15 3.12
C ASN A 9 29.21 -0.07 4.28
N TRP A 10 28.24 -0.96 4.12
CA TRP A 10 27.24 -1.24 5.15
C TRP A 10 27.81 -1.99 6.34
N PHE A 11 28.92 -2.71 6.20
CA PHE A 11 29.60 -3.29 7.37
C PHE A 11 30.09 -2.20 8.33
N GLU A 12 30.67 -1.12 7.80
CA GLU A 12 31.11 0.01 8.62
C GLU A 12 29.92 0.81 9.17
N ILE A 13 28.85 1.01 8.39
CA ILE A 13 27.63 1.68 8.88
C ILE A 13 26.99 0.91 10.05
N PHE A 14 26.95 -0.41 9.99
CA PHE A 14 26.42 -1.26 11.08
C PHE A 14 27.42 -1.51 12.21
N LYS A 15 28.64 -0.99 12.12
CA LYS A 15 29.65 -1.17 13.16
C LYS A 15 29.17 -0.60 14.49
N GLY A 16 29.37 -1.37 15.56
CA GLY A 16 28.85 -1.05 16.90
C GLY A 16 27.42 -1.51 17.16
N ARG A 17 26.66 -1.94 16.15
CA ARG A 17 25.34 -2.59 16.31
C ARG A 17 25.47 -4.11 16.23
N GLN A 18 26.07 -4.72 17.25
CA GLN A 18 26.34 -6.17 17.26
C GLN A 18 25.16 -7.03 17.71
N PHE A 19 24.18 -6.42 18.39
CA PHE A 19 23.04 -7.10 18.95
C PHE A 19 21.78 -6.27 18.78
N VAL A 20 20.65 -6.94 18.68
CA VAL A 20 19.30 -6.39 18.79
C VAL A 20 18.57 -7.09 19.93
N GLU A 21 17.61 -6.41 20.54
CA GLU A 21 16.75 -6.99 21.56
C GLU A 21 15.35 -7.19 21.00
N VAL A 22 14.84 -8.42 21.10
CA VAL A 22 13.50 -8.81 20.64
C VAL A 22 12.86 -9.63 21.76
N ASP A 23 11.70 -9.19 22.25
CA ASP A 23 10.98 -9.83 23.37
C ASP A 23 11.85 -10.13 24.61
N GLY A 24 12.76 -9.22 24.95
CA GLY A 24 13.70 -9.37 26.07
C GLY A 24 14.87 -10.34 25.80
N ALA A 25 14.94 -10.96 24.61
CA ALA A 25 16.05 -11.77 24.18
C ALA A 25 17.08 -10.95 23.41
N LYS A 26 18.35 -11.05 23.82
CA LYS A 26 19.48 -10.42 23.13
C LYS A 26 19.96 -11.31 21.98
N CYS A 27 19.68 -10.89 20.74
CA CYS A 27 20.01 -11.63 19.53
C CYS A 27 21.25 -11.02 18.85
N GLN A 28 22.17 -11.87 18.39
CA GLN A 28 23.33 -11.41 17.62
C GLN A 28 22.91 -10.93 16.24
N LEU A 29 23.36 -9.74 15.86
CA LEU A 29 23.16 -9.21 14.51
C LEU A 29 24.32 -9.63 13.61
N VAL A 30 24.00 -10.34 12.53
CA VAL A 30 24.96 -10.72 11.49
C VAL A 30 24.63 -9.97 10.21
N ILE A 31 25.59 -9.19 9.72
CA ILE A 31 25.43 -8.37 8.52
C ILE A 31 26.15 -9.04 7.35
N ASP A 32 25.47 -9.04 6.22
CA ASP A 32 26.03 -9.41 4.94
C ASP A 32 25.59 -8.38 3.89
N GLN A 33 26.44 -8.13 2.90
CA GLN A 33 26.25 -7.17 1.83
C GLN A 33 26.65 -7.77 0.48
N ALA A 34 25.78 -7.63 -0.52
CA ALA A 34 26.08 -7.94 -1.91
C ALA A 34 25.19 -7.17 -2.90
N PRO A 35 25.67 -6.88 -4.13
CA PRO A 35 24.80 -6.45 -5.21
C PRO A 35 23.93 -7.60 -5.70
N TRP A 36 22.89 -7.29 -6.47
CA TRP A 36 21.98 -8.30 -7.02
C TRP A 36 22.67 -9.37 -7.87
N ASP A 37 23.69 -9.00 -8.65
CA ASP A 37 24.38 -9.90 -9.58
C ASP A 37 25.09 -11.08 -8.89
N ASP A 38 25.47 -10.91 -7.62
CA ASP A 38 26.20 -11.93 -6.87
C ASP A 38 25.27 -12.86 -6.06
N ILE A 39 23.95 -12.65 -6.15
CA ILE A 39 22.96 -13.31 -5.30
C ILE A 39 22.21 -14.38 -6.09
N HIS A 40 22.20 -15.59 -5.54
CA HIS A 40 21.25 -16.64 -5.89
C HIS A 40 20.42 -16.99 -4.67
N LEU A 41 19.21 -17.49 -4.90
CA LEU A 41 18.36 -17.96 -3.81
C LEU A 41 17.50 -19.13 -4.24
N THR A 42 17.16 -19.97 -3.27
CA THR A 42 16.08 -20.95 -3.37
C THR A 42 15.10 -20.70 -2.23
N ALA A 43 13.82 -20.56 -2.57
CA ALA A 43 12.76 -20.33 -1.60
C ALA A 43 11.87 -21.57 -1.48
N TYR A 44 11.47 -21.89 -0.26
CA TYR A 44 10.67 -23.06 0.09
C TYR A 44 9.42 -22.63 0.83
N SER A 45 8.31 -23.33 0.62
CA SER A 45 7.01 -23.01 1.23
C SER A 45 6.77 -23.70 2.58
N ASP A 46 7.65 -24.61 2.99
CA ASP A 46 7.54 -25.31 4.26
C ASP A 46 7.84 -24.38 5.45
N HIS A 47 7.34 -24.76 6.63
CA HIS A 47 7.58 -24.07 7.91
C HIS A 47 7.31 -22.55 7.94
N GLY A 48 6.40 -22.05 7.11
CA GLY A 48 6.03 -20.62 7.08
C GLY A 48 6.79 -19.79 6.03
N GLY A 49 7.56 -20.44 5.16
CA GLY A 49 8.37 -19.78 4.14
C GLY A 49 9.81 -19.65 4.60
N GLU A 50 10.73 -20.24 3.85
CA GLU A 50 12.16 -20.08 4.07
C GLU A 50 12.87 -19.71 2.77
N VAL A 51 13.96 -18.95 2.87
CA VAL A 51 14.86 -18.72 1.73
C VAL A 51 16.29 -19.02 2.15
N VAL A 52 16.97 -19.80 1.31
CA VAL A 52 18.42 -19.97 1.38
C VAL A 52 19.03 -19.08 0.33
N VAL A 53 19.88 -18.16 0.77
CA VAL A 53 20.63 -17.26 -0.10
C VAL A 53 22.05 -17.77 -0.23
N GLU A 54 22.53 -17.80 -1.46
CA GLU A 54 23.91 -18.06 -1.82
C GLU A 54 24.50 -16.78 -2.43
N ILE A 55 25.61 -16.32 -1.88
CA ILE A 55 26.35 -15.17 -2.38
C ILE A 55 27.68 -15.65 -2.91
N GLN A 56 27.93 -15.37 -4.18
CA GLN A 56 29.21 -15.66 -4.83
C GLN A 56 30.34 -14.82 -4.23
N LYS A 57 31.59 -15.29 -4.39
CA LYS A 57 32.76 -14.47 -4.07
C LYS A 57 32.72 -13.23 -4.97
N GLN A 58 32.83 -12.05 -4.37
CA GLN A 58 32.79 -10.80 -5.12
C GLN A 58 34.13 -10.52 -5.79
N GLU A 59 34.10 -9.91 -6.98
CA GLU A 59 35.31 -9.54 -7.73
C GLU A 59 36.11 -8.44 -7.02
N ASP A 60 35.42 -7.44 -6.46
CA ASP A 60 36.01 -6.31 -5.73
C ASP A 60 35.45 -6.21 -4.30
N PRO A 61 35.87 -7.11 -3.39
CA PRO A 61 35.34 -7.17 -2.02
C PRO A 61 35.89 -6.02 -1.15
N LEU A 62 35.03 -5.47 -0.30
CA LEU A 62 35.45 -4.50 0.72
C LEU A 62 36.50 -5.11 1.67
N PRO A 63 37.52 -4.35 2.10
CA PRO A 63 38.57 -4.86 2.97
C PRO A 63 38.03 -5.44 4.28
N ASN A 64 38.58 -6.59 4.71
CA ASN A 64 38.24 -7.26 5.97
C ASN A 64 36.76 -7.66 6.10
N THR A 65 36.08 -7.95 4.99
CA THR A 65 34.69 -8.40 5.00
C THR A 65 34.55 -9.86 4.54
N PRO A 66 33.40 -10.52 4.81
CA PRO A 66 33.14 -11.87 4.34
C PRO A 66 33.01 -12.00 2.80
N GLN A 67 32.97 -10.90 2.05
CA GLN A 67 32.78 -10.85 0.60
C GLN A 67 33.88 -11.58 -0.21
N VAL A 68 35.03 -11.89 0.42
CA VAL A 68 36.13 -12.65 -0.18
C VAL A 68 35.83 -14.16 -0.35
N LYS A 69 34.68 -14.64 0.15
CA LYS A 69 34.28 -16.05 0.14
C LYS A 69 32.89 -16.22 -0.45
N HIS A 70 32.63 -17.43 -0.95
CA HIS A 70 31.26 -17.90 -1.13
C HIS A 70 30.57 -18.06 0.23
N ARG A 71 29.30 -17.66 0.32
CA ARG A 71 28.53 -17.65 1.58
C ARG A 71 27.12 -18.18 1.34
N THR A 72 26.64 -19.00 2.26
CA THR A 72 25.27 -19.53 2.21
C THR A 72 24.61 -19.34 3.57
N PHE A 73 23.43 -18.75 3.60
CA PHE A 73 22.70 -18.49 4.85
C PHE A 73 21.21 -18.25 4.59
N LYS A 74 20.42 -18.23 5.67
CA LYS A 74 19.00 -17.84 5.66
C LYS A 74 18.87 -16.40 6.20
N PRO A 75 18.51 -15.40 5.37
CA PRO A 75 18.30 -14.04 5.85
C PRO A 75 17.00 -13.93 6.66
N HIS A 76 17.06 -13.22 7.78
CA HIS A 76 15.89 -12.85 8.58
C HIS A 76 15.26 -11.52 8.11
N PHE A 77 16.01 -10.70 7.37
CA PHE A 77 15.58 -9.38 6.92
C PHE A 77 16.47 -8.89 5.77
N VAL A 78 15.88 -8.16 4.82
CA VAL A 78 16.58 -7.66 3.63
C VAL A 78 16.42 -6.15 3.47
N LEU A 79 17.51 -5.40 3.63
CA LEU A 79 17.57 -3.99 3.26
C LEU A 79 17.90 -3.86 1.77
N ILE A 80 17.00 -3.30 0.96
CA ILE A 80 17.21 -3.17 -0.50
C ILE A 80 17.60 -1.73 -0.82
N ARG A 81 18.80 -1.54 -1.38
CA ARG A 81 19.37 -0.23 -1.75
C ARG A 81 19.81 -0.14 -3.21
N ASN A 82 19.79 -1.25 -3.94
CA ASN A 82 19.92 -1.26 -5.39
C ASN A 82 18.57 -1.34 -6.08
N VAL A 83 18.48 -0.70 -7.25
CA VAL A 83 17.37 -0.83 -8.20
C VAL A 83 17.12 -2.31 -8.52
N VAL A 84 15.87 -2.74 -8.46
CA VAL A 84 15.45 -4.13 -8.75
C VAL A 84 15.23 -4.36 -10.25
N HIS A 85 14.68 -3.36 -10.96
CA HIS A 85 14.35 -3.45 -12.37
C HIS A 85 14.85 -2.20 -13.09
N SER A 86 15.50 -2.39 -14.24
CA SER A 86 15.99 -1.32 -15.10
C SER A 86 16.04 -1.84 -16.54
N THR A 87 17.23 -2.02 -17.10
CA THR A 87 17.41 -2.64 -18.42
C THR A 87 17.26 -4.16 -18.36
N PRO A 88 17.11 -4.86 -19.50
CA PRO A 88 17.05 -6.33 -19.52
C PRO A 88 18.23 -7.02 -18.83
N LYS A 89 19.41 -6.39 -18.78
CA LYS A 89 20.59 -6.88 -18.06
C LYS A 89 20.53 -6.69 -16.54
N HIS A 90 19.69 -5.77 -16.06
CA HIS A 90 19.53 -5.45 -14.64
C HIS A 90 18.06 -5.64 -14.26
N ASN A 91 17.61 -6.90 -14.33
CA ASN A 91 16.25 -7.31 -14.00
C ASN A 91 16.30 -8.42 -12.95
N TYR A 92 16.15 -8.01 -11.69
CA TYR A 92 16.25 -8.86 -10.50
C TYR A 92 14.88 -9.13 -9.87
N ARG A 93 13.80 -8.91 -10.63
CA ARG A 93 12.42 -9.14 -10.16
C ARG A 93 12.22 -10.54 -9.62
N ASN A 94 12.80 -11.55 -10.27
CA ASN A 94 12.71 -12.94 -9.84
C ASN A 94 13.37 -13.17 -8.46
N LEU A 95 14.42 -12.43 -8.12
CA LEU A 95 15.04 -12.49 -6.79
C LEU A 95 14.12 -11.82 -5.75
N LEU A 96 13.56 -10.64 -6.07
CA LEU A 96 12.55 -10.00 -5.21
C LEU A 96 11.35 -10.93 -4.96
N PHE A 97 10.86 -11.60 -5.99
CA PHE A 97 9.75 -12.56 -5.87
C PHE A 97 10.11 -13.72 -4.94
N GLY A 98 11.35 -14.20 -4.94
CA GLY A 98 11.81 -15.24 -4.02
C GLY A 98 11.74 -14.79 -2.55
N PHE A 99 12.16 -13.56 -2.25
CA PHE A 99 12.00 -13.00 -0.90
C PHE A 99 10.54 -12.82 -0.52
N MET A 100 9.70 -12.35 -1.45
CA MET A 100 8.25 -12.22 -1.22
C MET A 100 7.59 -13.58 -1.01
N PHE A 101 7.96 -14.59 -1.79
CA PHE A 101 7.44 -15.95 -1.68
C PHE A 101 7.75 -16.58 -0.32
N ALA A 102 8.97 -16.40 0.18
CA ALA A 102 9.37 -16.85 1.51
C ALA A 102 8.95 -15.90 2.64
N ALA A 103 8.11 -14.88 2.35
CA ALA A 103 7.64 -13.88 3.31
C ALA A 103 8.74 -13.19 4.13
N ILE A 104 9.94 -13.03 3.54
CA ILE A 104 11.06 -12.37 4.22
C ILE A 104 10.79 -10.86 4.30
N PRO A 105 10.85 -10.24 5.49
CA PRO A 105 10.65 -8.81 5.61
C PRO A 105 11.77 -8.02 4.93
N THR A 106 11.37 -6.94 4.24
CA THR A 106 12.29 -6.05 3.53
C THR A 106 12.14 -4.60 3.96
N PHE A 107 13.17 -3.79 3.68
CA PHE A 107 13.11 -2.33 3.83
C PHE A 107 13.49 -1.59 2.54
N ASN A 108 12.62 -0.75 1.94
CA ASN A 108 11.17 -0.63 2.16
C ASN A 108 10.41 -1.97 2.09
N ASN A 109 9.13 -2.01 2.49
CA ASN A 109 8.34 -3.24 2.41
C ASN A 109 8.22 -3.77 0.97
N ALA A 110 8.20 -5.09 0.80
CA ALA A 110 8.36 -5.72 -0.51
C ALA A 110 7.22 -5.37 -1.49
N LYS A 111 6.00 -5.14 -0.97
CA LYS A 111 4.87 -4.70 -1.79
C LYS A 111 5.09 -3.31 -2.37
N SER A 112 5.62 -2.37 -1.58
CA SER A 112 5.92 -1.03 -2.09
C SER A 112 7.03 -1.05 -3.15
N ILE A 113 8.04 -1.92 -3.00
CA ILE A 113 9.10 -2.10 -3.99
C ILE A 113 8.51 -2.73 -5.27
N TYR A 114 7.65 -3.74 -5.13
CA TYR A 114 6.93 -4.36 -6.23
C TYR A 114 6.11 -3.33 -7.04
N ASP A 115 5.39 -2.43 -6.36
CA ASP A 115 4.60 -1.38 -7.00
C ASP A 115 5.46 -0.35 -7.75
N HIS A 116 6.76 -0.28 -7.46
CA HIS A 116 7.71 0.61 -8.12
C HIS A 116 8.55 -0.08 -9.21
N LEU A 117 8.25 -1.35 -9.54
CA LEU A 117 8.94 -2.05 -10.64
C LEU A 117 8.61 -1.48 -12.03
N GLU A 118 7.57 -0.65 -12.13
CA GLU A 118 7.13 0.00 -13.37
C GLU A 118 6.79 1.48 -13.11
N LYS A 119 7.38 2.41 -13.87
CA LYS A 119 7.21 3.86 -13.63
C LYS A 119 5.76 4.34 -13.80
N PRO A 120 4.96 3.84 -14.75
CA PRO A 120 3.55 4.22 -14.89
C PRO A 120 2.70 3.89 -13.66
N ILE A 121 3.05 2.85 -12.90
CA ILE A 121 2.33 2.49 -11.66
C ILE A 121 2.61 3.53 -10.57
N ALA A 122 3.88 3.92 -10.41
CA ALA A 122 4.27 5.01 -9.52
C ALA A 122 3.57 6.34 -9.90
N TYR A 123 3.55 6.68 -11.19
CA TYR A 123 2.84 7.86 -11.70
C TYR A 123 1.32 7.78 -11.41
N GLY A 124 0.70 6.62 -11.60
CA GLY A 124 -0.71 6.40 -11.29
C GLY A 124 -1.05 6.63 -9.81
N GLY A 125 -0.16 6.29 -8.89
CA GLY A 125 -0.32 6.64 -7.47
C GLY A 125 -0.23 8.14 -7.21
N LEU A 126 0.75 8.82 -7.82
CA LEU A 126 0.85 10.29 -7.75
C LEU A 126 -0.40 10.98 -8.32
N LEU A 127 -0.99 10.41 -9.38
CA LEU A 127 -2.22 10.93 -9.97
C LEU A 127 -3.41 10.83 -9.00
N LYS A 128 -3.51 9.76 -8.20
CA LYS A 128 -4.54 9.67 -7.14
C LYS A 128 -4.34 10.75 -6.07
N VAL A 129 -3.08 11.02 -5.69
CA VAL A 129 -2.75 12.11 -4.75
C VAL A 129 -3.17 13.45 -5.34
N GLN A 130 -2.85 13.72 -6.61
CA GLN A 130 -3.29 14.94 -7.30
C GLN A 130 -4.82 15.05 -7.36
N ASN A 131 -5.54 13.97 -7.68
CA ASN A 131 -7.00 13.98 -7.73
C ASN A 131 -7.64 14.30 -6.37
N LYS A 132 -6.99 13.87 -5.27
CA LYS A 132 -7.42 14.18 -3.90
C LYS A 132 -7.15 15.64 -3.51
N LEU A 133 -5.98 16.18 -3.87
CA LEU A 133 -5.52 17.49 -3.39
C LEU A 133 -5.82 18.65 -4.34
N GLY A 134 -6.02 18.37 -5.62
CA GLY A 134 -6.09 19.35 -6.70
C GLY A 134 -4.72 19.68 -7.30
N ARG A 135 -4.72 20.09 -8.57
CA ARG A 135 -3.51 20.41 -9.36
C ARG A 135 -2.68 21.53 -8.73
N ASP A 136 -3.32 22.56 -8.19
CA ASP A 136 -2.63 23.70 -7.58
C ASP A 136 -1.82 23.31 -6.34
N LYS A 137 -2.30 22.32 -5.57
CA LYS A 137 -1.62 21.86 -4.35
C LYS A 137 -0.63 20.74 -4.60
N PHE A 138 -0.78 20.01 -5.70
CA PHE A 138 0.08 18.89 -6.08
C PHE A 138 0.30 18.92 -7.60
N PRO A 139 1.27 19.72 -8.08
CA PRO A 139 1.46 19.98 -9.50
C PRO A 139 2.22 18.82 -10.17
N LEU A 140 1.60 17.65 -10.26
CA LEU A 140 2.10 16.54 -11.06
C LEU A 140 2.12 16.92 -12.54
N ILE A 141 3.25 16.66 -13.21
CA ILE A 141 3.40 16.91 -14.64
C ILE A 141 2.35 16.11 -15.43
N GLU A 142 1.74 16.73 -16.44
CA GLU A 142 0.83 16.01 -17.34
C GLU A 142 1.63 15.03 -18.21
N GLN A 143 1.24 13.76 -18.17
CA GLN A 143 1.92 12.68 -18.87
C GLN A 143 0.92 11.81 -19.63
N TYR A 144 1.29 11.45 -20.85
CA TYR A 144 0.56 10.57 -21.75
C TYR A 144 1.22 9.20 -21.67
N TYR A 145 0.42 8.15 -21.52
CA TYR A 145 0.90 6.76 -21.49
C TYR A 145 0.53 6.05 -22.78
N TYR A 146 1.51 5.37 -23.38
CA TYR A 146 1.34 4.55 -24.57
C TYR A 146 1.73 3.12 -24.23
N PRO A 147 0.79 2.16 -24.22
CA PRO A 147 1.12 0.75 -23.94
C PRO A 147 2.05 0.14 -24.99
N SER A 148 2.05 0.68 -26.21
CA SER A 148 2.98 0.31 -27.27
C SER A 148 3.08 1.40 -28.33
N TYR A 149 4.07 1.29 -29.23
CA TYR A 149 4.30 2.22 -30.33
C TYR A 149 3.06 2.43 -31.23
N HIS A 150 2.18 1.42 -31.36
CA HIS A 150 0.95 1.48 -32.17
C HIS A 150 0.01 2.61 -31.73
N THR A 151 0.07 3.00 -30.46
CA THR A 151 -0.83 4.00 -29.86
C THR A 151 -0.22 5.40 -29.78
N MET A 152 1.04 5.55 -30.21
CA MET A 152 1.77 6.82 -30.22
C MET A 152 1.31 7.69 -31.39
N ALA A 153 0.06 8.17 -31.35
CA ALA A 153 -0.54 9.01 -32.39
C ALA A 153 -0.82 10.44 -31.90
N ILE A 154 -1.16 10.61 -30.63
CA ILE A 154 -1.48 11.90 -30.00
C ILE A 154 -0.37 12.25 -29.04
N THR A 155 0.12 13.49 -29.07
CA THR A 155 1.20 13.98 -28.21
C THR A 155 0.77 15.19 -27.37
N PRO A 156 1.48 15.46 -26.26
CA PRO A 156 1.54 16.80 -25.68
C PRO A 156 2.04 17.85 -26.69
N SER A 157 2.00 19.13 -26.28
CA SER A 157 2.64 20.21 -27.03
C SER A 157 4.16 20.06 -27.06
N TYR A 158 4.77 20.40 -28.20
CA TYR A 158 6.22 20.45 -28.34
C TYR A 158 6.83 21.71 -27.68
N PRO A 159 8.10 21.68 -27.26
CA PRO A 159 8.95 20.48 -27.16
C PRO A 159 8.43 19.50 -26.10
N LEU A 160 8.71 18.21 -26.30
CA LEU A 160 8.27 17.13 -25.40
C LEU A 160 9.41 16.18 -25.04
N VAL A 161 9.22 15.41 -23.97
CA VAL A 161 10.11 14.31 -23.57
C VAL A 161 9.36 13.00 -23.69
N VAL A 162 9.92 12.04 -24.44
CA VAL A 162 9.47 10.65 -24.45
C VAL A 162 10.37 9.84 -23.52
N LYS A 163 9.77 9.02 -22.66
CA LYS A 163 10.45 8.07 -21.76
C LYS A 163 10.00 6.66 -22.11
N VAL A 164 10.95 5.76 -22.41
CA VAL A 164 10.68 4.41 -22.91
C VAL A 164 10.96 3.39 -21.81
N GLY A 165 9.97 2.53 -21.52
CA GLY A 165 10.07 1.45 -20.54
C GLY A 165 10.43 1.89 -19.12
N HIS A 166 10.91 0.94 -18.32
CA HIS A 166 11.37 1.16 -16.95
C HIS A 166 12.89 1.26 -16.88
N VAL A 167 13.45 2.45 -17.10
CA VAL A 167 14.91 2.65 -17.05
C VAL A 167 15.33 3.88 -16.22
N HIS A 168 16.50 3.75 -15.62
CA HIS A 168 17.08 4.72 -14.69
C HIS A 168 18.23 5.51 -15.31
N SER A 169 18.76 6.50 -14.58
CA SER A 169 19.95 7.28 -14.96
C SER A 169 19.88 7.94 -16.35
N GLY A 170 18.70 8.46 -16.70
CA GLY A 170 18.50 9.18 -17.97
C GLY A 170 18.45 8.32 -19.23
N LEU A 171 18.62 7.00 -19.14
CA LEU A 171 18.43 6.08 -20.27
C LEU A 171 16.98 6.12 -20.76
N GLY A 172 16.77 5.82 -22.05
CA GLY A 172 15.44 5.74 -22.67
C GLY A 172 14.64 7.05 -22.69
N LYS A 173 15.27 8.20 -22.40
CA LYS A 173 14.62 9.52 -22.39
C LYS A 173 15.09 10.36 -23.55
N VAL A 174 14.18 10.88 -24.36
CA VAL A 174 14.50 11.65 -25.57
C VAL A 174 13.69 12.95 -25.58
N ARG A 175 14.36 14.09 -25.79
CA ARG A 175 13.72 15.39 -26.02
C ARG A 175 13.46 15.55 -27.52
N LEU A 176 12.24 15.91 -27.89
CA LEU A 176 11.79 16.07 -29.27
C LEU A 176 11.20 17.48 -29.44
N THR A 177 11.52 18.16 -30.54
CA THR A 177 11.13 19.56 -30.78
C THR A 177 10.05 19.71 -31.86
N LYS A 178 9.83 18.68 -32.68
CA LYS A 178 8.82 18.66 -33.75
C LYS A 178 8.24 17.27 -33.97
N HIS A 179 7.15 17.20 -34.73
CA HIS A 179 6.38 15.98 -34.95
C HIS A 179 7.10 14.92 -35.79
N ASP A 180 7.90 15.31 -36.78
CA ASP A 180 8.67 14.35 -37.58
C ASP A 180 9.62 13.50 -36.71
N ASP A 181 10.33 14.14 -35.76
CA ASP A 181 11.24 13.43 -34.85
C ASP A 181 10.49 12.44 -33.94
N PHE A 182 9.23 12.73 -33.62
CA PHE A 182 8.37 11.83 -32.88
C PHE A 182 8.00 10.60 -33.71
N ASN A 183 7.62 10.79 -34.98
CA ASN A 183 7.33 9.68 -35.89
C ASN A 183 8.57 8.81 -36.15
N ASP A 184 9.74 9.43 -36.29
CA ASP A 184 11.01 8.71 -36.41
C ASP A 184 11.26 7.88 -35.15
N LEU A 185 11.06 8.44 -33.95
CA LEU A 185 11.18 7.69 -32.70
C LEU A 185 10.18 6.53 -32.63
N VAL A 186 8.91 6.73 -33.01
CA VAL A 186 7.90 5.66 -33.06
C VAL A 186 8.38 4.49 -33.93
N SER A 187 9.00 4.77 -35.07
CA SER A 187 9.56 3.73 -35.94
C SER A 187 10.71 2.95 -35.28
N VAL A 188 11.55 3.62 -34.47
CA VAL A 188 12.62 2.97 -33.70
C VAL A 188 12.02 2.09 -32.61
N LEU A 189 10.99 2.58 -31.91
CA LEU A 189 10.30 1.81 -30.86
C LEU A 189 9.55 0.59 -31.41
N ALA A 190 9.21 0.57 -32.70
CA ALA A 190 8.65 -0.62 -33.33
C ALA A 190 9.60 -1.83 -33.36
N LEU A 191 10.90 -1.63 -33.13
CA LEU A 191 11.89 -2.73 -33.07
C LEU A 191 11.83 -3.53 -31.77
N HIS A 192 11.23 -3.00 -30.71
CA HIS A 192 11.12 -3.67 -29.42
C HIS A 192 9.82 -3.29 -28.72
N GLU A 193 8.99 -4.29 -28.42
CA GLU A 193 7.71 -4.06 -27.74
C GLU A 193 7.91 -3.70 -26.27
N ASP A 194 7.60 -2.45 -25.93
CA ASP A 194 7.54 -1.92 -24.57
C ASP A 194 6.59 -0.71 -24.54
N TYR A 195 6.23 -0.26 -23.34
CA TYR A 195 5.47 0.97 -23.17
C TYR A 195 6.36 2.22 -23.26
N SER A 196 5.74 3.36 -23.47
CA SER A 196 6.39 4.66 -23.33
C SER A 196 5.46 5.69 -22.75
N THR A 197 6.02 6.82 -22.32
CA THR A 197 5.27 7.98 -21.87
C THR A 197 5.77 9.24 -22.54
N ALA A 198 4.89 10.19 -22.84
CA ALA A 198 5.28 11.52 -23.29
C ALA A 198 4.77 12.60 -22.32
N GLU A 199 5.59 13.60 -22.06
CA GLU A 199 5.24 14.77 -21.26
C GLU A 199 5.80 16.03 -21.93
N ARG A 200 5.20 17.19 -21.67
CA ARG A 200 5.74 18.45 -22.18
C ARG A 200 7.13 18.68 -21.57
N TYR A 201 8.07 19.12 -22.40
CA TYR A 201 9.36 19.59 -21.93
C TYR A 201 9.21 21.01 -21.38
N TYR A 202 9.64 21.21 -20.15
CA TYR A 202 9.78 22.53 -19.54
C TYR A 202 11.26 22.88 -19.43
N GLU A 203 11.62 24.10 -19.81
CA GLU A 203 12.98 24.60 -19.60
C GLU A 203 13.16 24.85 -18.10
N GLY A 204 13.95 24.00 -17.45
CA GLY A 204 14.19 24.02 -16.02
C GLY A 204 15.30 24.98 -15.65
N ALA A 205 15.04 25.87 -14.69
CA ALA A 205 16.09 26.63 -14.03
C ALA A 205 16.94 25.72 -13.13
N TYR A 206 16.31 24.76 -12.45
CA TYR A 206 16.94 23.74 -11.61
C TYR A 206 15.96 22.61 -11.30
N ASP A 207 16.49 21.48 -10.82
CA ASP A 207 15.69 20.39 -10.28
C ASP A 207 15.74 20.42 -8.75
N LEU A 208 14.66 19.98 -8.11
CA LEU A 208 14.62 19.67 -6.68
C LEU A 208 14.44 18.16 -6.50
N ARG A 209 15.17 17.61 -5.54
CA ARG A 209 14.95 16.27 -5.00
C ARG A 209 14.50 16.39 -3.56
N ILE A 210 13.25 16.04 -3.29
CA ILE A 210 12.65 16.04 -1.95
C ILE A 210 12.75 14.60 -1.42
N GLN A 211 13.80 14.33 -0.67
CA GLN A 211 14.11 13.02 -0.09
C GLN A 211 13.44 12.87 1.26
N LYS A 212 12.84 11.71 1.52
CA LYS A 212 12.32 11.31 2.83
C LYS A 212 12.93 9.96 3.25
N ILE A 213 13.43 9.92 4.49
CA ILE A 213 13.95 8.72 5.16
C ILE A 213 13.33 8.69 6.55
N GLY A 214 12.27 7.89 6.72
CA GLY A 214 11.43 7.90 7.92
C GLY A 214 10.71 9.24 8.08
N ASP A 215 10.98 9.94 9.17
CA ASP A 215 10.46 11.29 9.45
C ASP A 215 11.36 12.42 8.93
N HIS A 216 12.61 12.11 8.59
CA HIS A 216 13.59 13.08 8.12
C HIS A 216 13.38 13.38 6.64
N VAL A 217 13.20 14.68 6.32
CA VAL A 217 13.04 15.16 4.95
C VAL A 217 14.15 16.15 4.64
N ARG A 218 14.85 15.91 3.52
CA ARG A 218 15.89 16.80 2.97
C ARG A 218 15.49 17.24 1.57
N VAL A 219 15.74 18.49 1.23
CA VAL A 219 15.50 19.04 -0.11
C VAL A 219 16.82 19.42 -0.74
N LEU A 220 17.15 18.79 -1.86
CA LEU A 220 18.38 19.03 -2.60
C LEU A 220 18.05 19.72 -3.92
N LYS A 221 18.60 20.91 -4.13
CA LYS A 221 18.53 21.61 -5.39
C LYS A 221 19.73 21.23 -6.26
N ARG A 222 19.46 20.84 -7.50
CA ARG A 222 20.44 20.47 -8.50
C ARG A 222 20.40 21.44 -9.67
N THR A 223 21.52 22.12 -9.91
CA THR A 223 21.68 23.04 -11.04
C THR A 223 22.68 22.45 -12.03
N GLY A 224 22.22 22.11 -13.24
CA GLY A 224 23.05 21.51 -14.29
C GLY A 224 23.88 22.55 -15.07
N THR A 225 25.00 22.12 -15.67
CA THR A 225 25.88 23.01 -16.45
C THR A 225 25.63 22.96 -17.96
N GLY A 226 24.37 23.07 -18.40
CA GLY A 226 24.01 23.18 -19.83
C GLY A 226 23.52 21.89 -20.52
N GLN A 227 23.28 20.81 -19.76
CA GLN A 227 22.55 19.62 -20.25
C GLN A 227 21.12 19.65 -19.74
N TRP A 228 20.14 19.38 -20.61
CA TRP A 228 18.72 19.31 -20.20
C TRP A 228 18.45 18.15 -19.23
N LYS A 229 19.25 17.08 -19.31
CA LYS A 229 19.30 16.02 -18.29
C LYS A 229 20.33 16.40 -17.24
N THR A 230 19.93 17.18 -16.25
CA THR A 230 20.86 17.66 -15.21
C THR A 230 21.46 16.53 -14.37
N ASN A 231 20.86 15.34 -14.37
CA ASN A 231 21.37 14.14 -13.71
C ASN A 231 22.56 13.49 -14.47
N ASN A 232 22.90 13.99 -15.66
CA ASN A 232 24.02 13.55 -16.47
C ASN A 232 25.07 14.65 -16.56
N GLY A 233 26.28 14.39 -16.06
CA GLY A 233 27.39 15.34 -16.08
C GLY A 233 27.59 16.05 -14.74
N THR A 234 28.33 17.16 -14.76
CA THR A 234 28.61 17.97 -13.58
C THR A 234 27.38 18.79 -13.22
N ALA A 235 26.97 18.74 -11.96
CA ALA A 235 25.90 19.57 -11.43
C ALA A 235 26.31 20.09 -10.05
N LEU A 236 25.87 21.30 -9.72
CA LEU A 236 25.95 21.82 -8.36
C LEU A 236 24.76 21.26 -7.58
N LEU A 237 25.05 20.67 -6.42
CA LEU A 237 24.05 20.18 -5.49
C LEU A 237 24.11 21.02 -4.22
N GLU A 238 22.98 21.58 -3.81
CA GLU A 238 22.87 22.41 -2.60
C GLU A 238 21.65 21.97 -1.79
N GLU A 239 21.80 21.84 -0.47
CA GLU A 239 20.66 21.65 0.42
C GLU A 239 19.89 22.97 0.56
N VAL A 240 18.57 22.90 0.38
CA VAL A 240 17.67 24.06 0.50
C VAL A 240 16.63 23.82 1.59
N PRO A 241 16.05 24.88 2.19
CA PRO A 241 15.07 24.73 3.26
C PRO A 241 13.84 23.91 2.86
N LEU A 242 13.42 23.00 3.74
CA LEU A 242 12.14 22.31 3.62
C LEU A 242 10.98 23.29 3.80
N THR A 243 10.13 23.41 2.78
CA THR A 243 8.90 24.20 2.87
C THR A 243 7.71 23.31 3.31
N PRO A 244 6.64 23.89 3.87
CA PRO A 244 5.40 23.15 4.16
C PRO A 244 4.82 22.46 2.92
N GLN A 245 4.99 23.08 1.75
CA GLN A 245 4.50 22.56 0.47
C GLN A 245 5.29 21.31 0.03
N TYR A 246 6.62 21.35 0.12
CA TYR A 246 7.47 20.20 -0.21
C TYR A 246 7.25 19.04 0.77
N LYS A 247 7.06 19.36 2.05
CA LYS A 247 6.71 18.37 3.06
C LYS A 247 5.38 17.69 2.74
N LEU A 248 4.34 18.47 2.40
CA LEU A 248 3.04 17.95 1.99
C LEU A 248 3.18 16.99 0.80
N TRP A 249 3.95 17.37 -0.23
CA TRP A 249 4.13 16.53 -1.42
C TRP A 249 4.73 15.17 -1.09
N VAL A 250 5.88 15.14 -0.40
CA VAL A 250 6.56 13.88 -0.11
C VAL A 250 5.78 13.04 0.92
N ASP A 251 5.07 13.68 1.86
CA ASP A 251 4.24 12.97 2.82
C ASP A 251 3.05 12.29 2.16
N GLU A 252 2.33 12.97 1.25
CA GLU A 252 1.18 12.35 0.59
C GLU A 252 1.61 11.30 -0.45
N ALA A 253 2.71 11.53 -1.17
CA ALA A 253 3.28 10.55 -2.09
C ALA A 253 3.79 9.28 -1.36
N SER A 254 4.51 9.44 -0.24
CA SER A 254 4.99 8.30 0.55
C SER A 254 3.85 7.49 1.17
N LYS A 255 2.77 8.15 1.62
CA LYS A 255 1.59 7.47 2.17
C LYS A 255 0.86 6.61 1.14
N GLU A 256 0.72 7.07 -0.11
CA GLU A 256 0.01 6.31 -1.17
C GLU A 256 0.61 4.91 -1.38
N PHE A 257 1.92 4.77 -1.21
CA PHE A 257 2.65 3.51 -1.43
C PHE A 257 3.23 2.89 -0.16
N ASN A 258 2.98 3.48 1.01
CA ASN A 258 3.59 3.08 2.29
C ASN A 258 5.14 2.99 2.21
N LEU A 259 5.77 4.04 1.69
CA LEU A 259 7.22 4.15 1.55
C LEU A 259 7.82 4.84 2.78
N GLU A 260 8.88 4.28 3.35
CA GLU A 260 9.66 4.95 4.41
C GLU A 260 10.92 5.62 3.86
N ILE A 261 11.49 5.07 2.79
CA ILE A 261 12.54 5.70 1.99
C ILE A 261 11.95 6.04 0.63
N CYS A 262 11.94 7.31 0.26
CA CYS A 262 11.55 7.75 -1.08
C CYS A 262 12.14 9.11 -1.44
N ALA A 263 12.06 9.49 -2.72
CA ALA A 263 12.32 10.86 -3.13
C ALA A 263 11.40 11.28 -4.28
N LEU A 264 10.88 12.51 -4.19
CA LEU A 264 10.23 13.16 -5.32
C LEU A 264 11.25 13.98 -6.10
N ASP A 265 11.27 13.81 -7.42
CA ASP A 265 11.98 14.70 -8.32
C ASP A 265 10.98 15.73 -8.88
N VAL A 266 11.37 17.00 -8.81
CA VAL A 266 10.57 18.15 -9.22
C VAL A 266 11.43 19.02 -10.12
N ILE A 267 10.86 19.55 -11.20
CA ILE A 267 11.49 20.58 -12.01
C ILE A 267 10.95 21.94 -11.61
N HIS A 268 11.85 22.90 -11.38
CA HIS A 268 11.51 24.31 -11.25
C HIS A 268 11.87 25.01 -12.56
N THR A 269 10.87 25.60 -13.20
CA THR A 269 11.00 26.23 -14.52
C THR A 269 11.60 27.64 -14.43
N GLU A 270 12.11 28.17 -15.54
CA GLU A 270 12.55 29.58 -15.61
C GLU A 270 11.40 30.57 -15.36
N SER A 271 10.16 30.18 -15.64
CA SER A 271 8.94 30.96 -15.34
C SER A 271 8.50 30.89 -13.88
N GLY A 272 9.16 30.09 -13.04
CA GLY A 272 8.87 29.95 -11.61
C GLY A 272 7.79 28.92 -11.26
N GLU A 273 7.29 28.18 -12.26
CA GLU A 273 6.36 27.05 -12.05
C GLU A 273 7.12 25.79 -11.63
N GLU A 274 6.49 24.93 -10.85
CA GLU A 274 7.07 23.68 -10.36
C GLU A 274 6.22 22.49 -10.77
N TYR A 275 6.87 21.43 -11.26
CA TYR A 275 6.20 20.21 -11.68
C TYR A 275 6.85 18.98 -11.06
N ILE A 276 6.07 18.18 -10.34
CA ILE A 276 6.49 16.87 -9.82
C ILE A 276 6.62 15.92 -11.02
N LEU A 277 7.80 15.34 -11.20
CA LEU A 277 8.15 14.50 -12.35
C LEU A 277 8.04 13.01 -12.06
N GLU A 278 8.62 12.58 -10.93
CA GLU A 278 8.67 11.16 -10.57
C GLU A 278 8.81 10.94 -9.06
N LEU A 279 8.35 9.78 -8.61
CA LEU A 279 8.58 9.24 -7.28
C LEU A 279 9.55 8.07 -7.40
N ASN A 280 10.61 8.12 -6.59
CA ASN A 280 11.62 7.09 -6.47
C ASN A 280 11.52 6.41 -5.09
N ASP A 281 11.79 5.11 -5.04
CA ASP A 281 11.56 4.26 -3.87
C ASP A 281 12.82 4.06 -3.00
N THR A 282 12.98 2.87 -2.41
CA THR A 282 14.11 2.48 -1.56
C THR A 282 15.48 2.55 -2.23
N SER A 283 15.56 2.73 -3.55
CA SER A 283 16.83 2.72 -4.31
C SER A 283 17.40 4.12 -4.62
N ILE A 284 16.85 5.17 -4.01
CA ILE A 284 17.34 6.54 -4.18
C ILE A 284 18.84 6.69 -3.87
N GLY A 285 19.54 7.43 -4.71
CA GLY A 285 20.91 7.87 -4.45
C GLY A 285 20.95 8.91 -3.34
N LEU A 286 21.95 8.82 -2.47
CA LEU A 286 22.17 9.76 -1.38
C LEU A 286 23.17 10.85 -1.81
N SER A 287 23.03 12.06 -1.28
CA SER A 287 23.99 13.13 -1.52
C SER A 287 25.35 12.77 -0.91
N PRO A 288 26.48 12.91 -1.62
CA PRO A 288 27.80 12.58 -1.09
C PRO A 288 28.13 13.27 0.25
N GLU A 289 27.69 14.52 0.43
CA GLU A 289 27.96 15.31 1.64
C GLU A 289 27.25 14.75 2.89
N HIS A 290 26.14 14.03 2.69
CA HIS A 290 25.30 13.51 3.77
C HIS A 290 25.11 12.00 3.72
N GLU A 291 25.79 11.29 2.82
CA GLU A 291 25.58 9.86 2.58
C GLU A 291 25.75 9.05 3.85
N TRP A 292 26.76 9.37 4.66
CA TRP A 292 27.02 8.69 5.92
C TRP A 292 25.87 8.88 6.93
N GLU A 293 25.43 10.11 7.09
CA GLU A 293 24.35 10.51 8.00
C GLU A 293 23.02 9.84 7.61
N ASP A 294 22.67 9.89 6.33
CA ASP A 294 21.46 9.29 5.79
C ASP A 294 21.51 7.76 5.82
N SER A 295 22.68 7.17 5.58
CA SER A 295 22.86 5.71 5.69
C SER A 295 22.71 5.23 7.13
N ILE A 296 23.15 6.01 8.12
CA ILE A 296 22.90 5.74 9.53
C ILE A 296 21.40 5.77 9.84
N ARG A 297 20.65 6.75 9.31
CA ARG A 297 19.19 6.80 9.47
C ARG A 297 18.51 5.57 8.87
N ILE A 298 18.89 5.21 7.65
CA ILE A 298 18.39 4.01 6.97
C ILE A 298 18.68 2.76 7.79
N ARG A 299 19.90 2.61 8.33
CA ARG A 299 20.28 1.51 9.22
C ARG A 299 19.36 1.45 10.43
N ASP A 300 19.18 2.56 11.14
CA ASP A 300 18.42 2.59 12.38
C ASP A 300 16.93 2.29 12.13
N LEU A 301 16.34 2.81 11.05
CA LEU A 301 14.99 2.45 10.62
C LEU A 301 14.87 0.98 10.22
N ALA A 302 15.83 0.44 9.46
CA ALA A 302 15.84 -0.97 9.09
C ALA A 302 15.91 -1.88 10.33
N LEU A 303 16.70 -1.51 11.34
CA LEU A 303 16.77 -2.22 12.63
C LEU A 303 15.46 -2.09 13.40
N GLN A 304 14.84 -0.91 13.42
CA GLN A 304 13.53 -0.73 14.02
C GLN A 304 12.49 -1.65 13.36
N LYS A 305 12.42 -1.69 12.03
CA LYS A 305 11.48 -2.58 11.29
C LYS A 305 11.78 -4.06 11.48
N LEU A 306 13.05 -4.43 11.57
CA LEU A 306 13.45 -5.79 11.95
C LEU A 306 12.88 -6.15 13.33
N ILE A 307 13.08 -5.29 14.33
CA ILE A 307 12.62 -5.53 15.69
C ILE A 307 11.08 -5.57 15.74
N GLU A 308 10.39 -4.59 15.15
CA GLU A 308 8.93 -4.53 15.07
C GLU A 308 8.32 -5.79 14.43
N HIS A 309 8.99 -6.37 13.43
CA HIS A 309 8.52 -7.59 12.76
C HIS A 309 8.62 -8.84 13.63
N TYR A 310 9.67 -8.95 14.44
CA TYR A 310 9.94 -10.14 15.26
C TYR A 310 9.46 -10.02 16.70
N GLN A 311 9.07 -8.82 17.15
CA GLN A 311 8.37 -8.65 18.41
C GLN A 311 7.05 -9.42 18.37
N LYS A 312 6.79 -10.23 19.40
CA LYS A 312 5.46 -10.78 19.62
C LYS A 312 4.51 -9.61 19.79
N LYS A 313 3.66 -9.42 18.80
CA LYS A 313 2.47 -8.62 19.04
C LYS A 313 1.56 -9.45 19.93
N ASP A 314 0.96 -8.83 20.95
CA ASP A 314 -0.18 -9.39 21.68
C ASP A 314 -1.45 -9.52 20.79
N GLU A 315 -1.24 -9.66 19.47
CA GLU A 315 -2.24 -9.90 18.43
C GLU A 315 -3.09 -11.14 18.75
N LYS A 316 -2.55 -12.14 19.44
CA LYS A 316 -3.36 -13.27 19.91
C LYS A 316 -4.45 -12.85 20.89
N GLU A 317 -4.19 -11.89 21.78
CA GLU A 317 -5.22 -11.41 22.71
C GLU A 317 -6.23 -10.50 22.01
N GLN A 318 -5.79 -9.67 21.05
CA GLN A 318 -6.68 -8.81 20.28
C GLN A 318 -7.53 -9.59 19.25
N GLU A 319 -6.96 -10.60 18.60
CA GLU A 319 -7.65 -11.48 17.66
C GLU A 319 -8.65 -12.39 18.39
N VAL A 320 -8.26 -12.93 19.57
CA VAL A 320 -9.20 -13.64 20.45
C VAL A 320 -10.30 -12.71 20.94
N ALA A 321 -10.00 -11.47 21.34
CA ALA A 321 -11.01 -10.51 21.76
C ALA A 321 -12.00 -10.17 20.63
N LYS A 322 -11.50 -9.99 19.40
CA LYS A 322 -12.32 -9.73 18.23
C LYS A 322 -13.19 -10.93 17.83
N LEU A 323 -12.62 -12.14 17.86
CA LEU A 323 -13.37 -13.38 17.62
C LEU A 323 -14.47 -13.59 18.68
N VAL A 324 -14.19 -13.29 19.95
CA VAL A 324 -15.18 -13.34 21.03
C VAL A 324 -16.30 -12.31 20.80
N GLU A 325 -15.98 -11.10 20.36
CA GLU A 325 -16.97 -10.09 20.01
C GLU A 325 -17.86 -10.52 18.83
N ASP A 326 -17.27 -11.07 17.77
CA ASP A 326 -17.99 -11.54 16.59
C ASP A 326 -18.91 -12.73 16.93
N VAL A 327 -18.45 -13.67 17.75
CA VAL A 327 -19.28 -14.79 18.26
C VAL A 327 -20.44 -14.27 19.10
N ASN A 328 -20.22 -13.26 19.94
CA ASN A 328 -21.29 -12.66 20.75
C ASN A 328 -22.35 -11.95 19.88
N LYS A 329 -21.93 -11.25 18.82
CA LYS A 329 -22.86 -10.65 17.85
C LYS A 329 -23.70 -11.70 17.14
N LEU A 330 -23.07 -12.79 16.67
CA LEU A 330 -23.77 -13.92 16.04
C LEU A 330 -24.80 -14.56 16.97
N ASN A 331 -24.45 -14.78 18.23
CA ASN A 331 -25.39 -15.30 19.23
C ASN A 331 -26.59 -14.37 19.45
N LEU A 332 -26.36 -13.04 19.43
CA LEU A 332 -27.42 -12.05 19.57
C LEU A 332 -28.36 -12.06 18.36
N ILE A 333 -27.82 -12.13 17.14
CA ILE A 333 -28.58 -12.23 15.89
C ILE A 333 -29.47 -13.48 15.92
N ASN A 334 -28.90 -14.64 16.25
CA ASN A 334 -29.65 -15.90 16.35
C ASN A 334 -30.80 -15.81 17.38
N LYS A 335 -30.58 -15.08 18.48
CA LYS A 335 -31.62 -14.88 19.51
C LYS A 335 -32.73 -13.94 19.03
N VAL A 336 -32.41 -12.92 18.26
CA VAL A 336 -33.40 -12.02 17.64
C VAL A 336 -34.24 -12.80 16.63
N GLU A 337 -33.63 -13.61 15.77
CA GLU A 337 -34.36 -14.44 14.80
C GLU A 337 -35.31 -15.43 15.48
N ASP A 338 -34.89 -16.06 16.60
CA ASP A 338 -35.76 -16.95 17.37
C ASP A 338 -36.96 -16.21 18.00
N LEU A 339 -36.73 -14.99 18.52
CA LEU A 339 -37.79 -14.14 19.06
C LEU A 339 -38.77 -13.69 17.96
N GLU A 340 -38.28 -13.33 16.78
CA GLU A 340 -39.12 -12.98 15.63
C GLU A 340 -40.00 -14.16 15.19
N ARG A 341 -39.44 -15.38 15.14
CA ARG A 341 -40.22 -16.60 14.84
C ARG A 341 -41.32 -16.83 15.87
N LYS A 342 -41.01 -16.67 17.17
CA LYS A 342 -42.01 -16.80 18.25
C LYS A 342 -43.09 -15.74 18.16
N MET A 343 -42.71 -14.49 17.89
CA MET A 343 -43.65 -13.39 17.73
C MET A 343 -44.59 -13.62 16.55
N ASN A 344 -44.07 -14.10 15.41
CA ASN A 344 -44.89 -14.42 14.24
C ASN A 344 -45.86 -15.57 14.53
N ALA A 345 -45.39 -16.65 15.17
CA ALA A 345 -46.25 -17.77 15.56
C ALA A 345 -47.38 -17.33 16.51
N LEU A 346 -47.08 -16.44 17.46
CA LEU A 346 -48.07 -15.91 18.38
C LEU A 346 -49.07 -14.97 17.68
N SER A 347 -48.60 -14.18 16.72
CA SER A 347 -49.45 -13.33 15.86
C SER A 347 -50.42 -14.17 15.02
N ASP A 348 -49.96 -15.30 14.48
CA ASP A 348 -50.80 -16.24 13.75
C ASP A 348 -51.87 -16.87 14.67
N GLU A 349 -51.49 -17.29 15.88
CA GLU A 349 -52.42 -17.84 16.87
C GLU A 349 -53.48 -16.81 17.31
N LEU A 350 -53.07 -15.56 17.51
CA LEU A 350 -53.98 -14.46 17.83
C LEU A 350 -54.97 -14.21 16.67
N THR A 351 -54.49 -14.24 15.44
CA THR A 351 -55.32 -14.07 14.24
C THR A 351 -56.36 -15.17 14.13
N GLN A 352 -55.96 -16.44 14.30
CA GLN A 352 -56.89 -17.58 14.32
C GLN A 352 -57.94 -17.45 15.44
N THR A 353 -57.53 -16.98 16.61
CA THR A 353 -58.43 -16.76 17.75
C THR A 353 -59.45 -15.66 17.46
N LEU A 354 -59.03 -14.56 16.83
CA LEU A 354 -59.92 -13.47 16.41
C LEU A 354 -60.94 -13.94 15.36
N GLU A 355 -60.51 -14.70 14.35
CA GLU A 355 -61.41 -15.29 13.36
C GLU A 355 -62.42 -16.25 13.99
N SER A 356 -61.98 -17.09 14.93
CA SER A 356 -62.86 -17.97 15.69
C SER A 356 -63.92 -17.18 16.48
N ASN A 357 -63.51 -16.11 17.16
CA ASN A 357 -64.40 -15.23 17.89
C ASN A 357 -65.41 -14.52 16.97
N GLU A 358 -65.00 -14.09 15.78
CA GLU A 358 -65.93 -13.52 14.79
C GLU A 358 -66.95 -14.55 14.30
N ARG A 359 -66.53 -15.78 14.02
CA ARG A 359 -67.45 -16.88 13.65
C ARG A 359 -68.47 -17.14 14.76
N ILE A 360 -68.02 -17.15 16.02
CA ILE A 360 -68.92 -17.28 17.19
C ILE A 360 -69.92 -16.12 17.21
N ARG A 361 -69.47 -14.87 17.03
CA ARG A 361 -70.36 -13.68 16.99
C ARG A 361 -71.39 -13.77 15.86
N GLN A 362 -70.99 -14.20 14.67
CA GLN A 362 -71.89 -14.40 13.53
C GLN A 362 -72.92 -15.52 13.77
N ASN A 363 -72.52 -16.61 14.43
CA ASN A 363 -73.45 -17.67 14.81
C ASN A 363 -74.45 -17.20 15.87
N TYR A 364 -74.00 -16.43 16.86
CA TYR A 364 -74.90 -15.80 17.85
C TYR A 364 -75.89 -14.82 17.21
N SER A 365 -75.46 -14.02 16.22
CA SER A 365 -76.36 -13.08 15.54
C SER A 365 -77.41 -13.81 14.68
N LYS A 366 -77.04 -14.91 14.02
CA LYS A 366 -77.98 -15.80 13.31
C LYS A 366 -79.02 -16.41 14.26
N LEU A 367 -78.58 -16.99 15.39
CA LEU A 367 -79.46 -17.54 16.43
C LEU A 367 -80.41 -16.49 17.03
N ARG A 368 -79.94 -15.24 17.17
CA ARG A 368 -80.78 -14.12 17.62
C ARG A 368 -81.85 -13.75 16.59
N ASN A 369 -81.53 -13.81 15.30
CA ASN A 369 -82.47 -13.51 14.22
C ASN A 369 -83.47 -14.65 13.97
N GLU A 370 -83.09 -15.91 14.21
CA GLU A 370 -83.98 -17.08 14.12
C GLU A 370 -84.97 -17.18 15.29
N LYS A 371 -84.68 -16.55 16.44
CA LYS A 371 -85.62 -16.43 17.57
C LYS A 371 -86.38 -15.10 17.55
N SER A 372 -87.18 -14.89 16.51
CA SER A 372 -88.27 -13.90 16.49
C SER A 372 -89.62 -14.54 16.87
N VAL A 373 -89.69 -15.26 17.99
CA VAL A 373 -90.95 -15.63 18.68
C VAL A 373 -90.68 -15.63 20.20
N PRO A 374 -91.54 -15.04 21.05
CA PRO A 374 -91.16 -14.66 22.41
C PRO A 374 -91.33 -15.82 23.39
N PHE A 375 -90.38 -16.01 24.31
CA PHE A 375 -90.64 -16.80 25.51
C PHE A 375 -89.97 -16.21 26.77
N LYS A 376 -90.82 -16.10 27.81
CA LYS A 376 -90.56 -15.55 29.13
C LYS A 376 -89.75 -16.51 30.03
N LYS A 377 -89.00 -15.90 30.96
CA LYS A 377 -88.50 -16.37 32.27
C LYS A 377 -87.31 -17.37 32.33
N GLY A 378 -86.30 -16.97 33.14
CA GLY A 378 -85.16 -17.75 33.64
C GLY A 378 -83.94 -17.68 32.71
N LEU A 379 -82.69 -17.56 33.13
CA LEU A 379 -82.03 -17.59 34.43
C LEU A 379 -80.61 -17.01 34.21
N ALA A 380 -79.99 -16.55 35.28
CA ALA A 380 -78.64 -15.98 35.37
C ALA A 380 -77.53 -16.75 34.64
N VAL A 381 -76.85 -16.13 33.67
CA VAL A 381 -75.42 -16.30 33.36
C VAL A 381 -74.95 -15.07 32.57
N GLY A 382 -74.56 -13.99 33.24
CA GLY A 382 -74.12 -12.76 32.54
C GLY A 382 -72.94 -12.04 33.17
N LEU A 383 -72.52 -12.44 34.38
CA LEU A 383 -71.47 -11.75 35.13
C LEU A 383 -70.10 -12.47 35.14
N SER A 384 -69.99 -13.66 34.57
CA SER A 384 -68.79 -14.50 34.73
C SER A 384 -67.73 -14.35 33.61
N PHE A 385 -68.07 -13.72 32.48
CA PHE A 385 -67.14 -13.63 31.34
C PHE A 385 -66.25 -12.38 31.36
N ALA A 386 -66.72 -11.27 31.95
CA ALA A 386 -65.94 -10.03 32.03
C ALA A 386 -64.76 -10.14 33.01
N VAL A 387 -64.92 -10.91 34.10
CA VAL A 387 -63.86 -11.08 35.13
C VAL A 387 -62.75 -12.02 34.64
N ALA A 388 -63.07 -13.00 33.79
CA ALA A 388 -62.07 -13.94 33.26
C ALA A 388 -61.12 -13.28 32.23
N ILE A 389 -61.61 -12.33 31.42
CA ILE A 389 -60.79 -11.64 30.41
C ILE A 389 -59.84 -10.63 31.06
N SER A 390 -60.25 -9.96 32.15
CA SER A 390 -59.35 -9.07 32.91
C SER A 390 -58.22 -9.83 33.63
N ALA A 391 -58.43 -11.08 34.05
CA ALA A 391 -57.39 -11.90 34.69
C ALA A 391 -56.34 -12.41 33.69
N ILE A 392 -56.74 -12.72 32.46
CA ILE A 392 -55.83 -13.20 31.41
C ILE A 392 -54.95 -12.06 30.87
N LEU A 393 -55.50 -10.84 30.74
CA LEU A 393 -54.70 -9.67 30.32
C LEU A 393 -53.68 -9.25 31.39
N PHE A 394 -53.97 -9.40 32.68
CA PHE A 394 -53.03 -9.03 33.74
C PHE A 394 -51.83 -9.99 33.85
N ALA A 395 -52.03 -11.27 33.51
CA ALA A 395 -50.95 -12.27 33.51
C ALA A 395 -50.01 -12.17 32.29
N TYR A 396 -50.48 -11.59 31.18
CA TYR A 396 -49.71 -11.48 29.93
C TYR A 396 -48.75 -10.27 29.89
N PHE A 397 -49.00 -9.24 30.70
CA PHE A 397 -48.16 -8.03 30.77
C PHE A 397 -47.13 -8.05 31.92
N SER A 398 -47.01 -9.15 32.66
CA SER A 398 -46.13 -9.28 33.83
C SER A 398 -45.02 -10.33 33.70
N GLN A 399 -44.57 -10.67 32.48
CA GLN A 399 -43.38 -11.49 32.23
C GLN A 399 -42.40 -10.82 31.28
#